data_AF-A0A377WC25-F1
#
_entry.id   AF-A0A377WC25-F1
#
_cell.length_a   1.000
_cell.length_b   1.000
_cell.length_c   1.000
_cell.angle_alpha   90.00
_cell.angle_beta   90.00
_cell.angle_gamma   90.00
#
_symmetry.space_group_name_H-M   'P 1'
#
loop_
_entity.id
_entity.type
_entity.pdbx_description
1 polymer ?
#
loop_
_entity_poly.entity_id
_entity_poly.type
_entity_poly.pdbx_seq_one_letter_code
_entity_poly.pdbx_strand_id
1 'polypeptide(L)' 'MIVDCTSSQAVADQYADFLREGFHVVTPNKKANTSSLDYYHQLRHAASSSRRKFLYDTNVGAGCR' A
#
# COMPACT_ATOMS: atom_id res chain seq x y z
N MET A 1 13.33 0.49 0.59
CA MET A 1 12.08 0.07 1.26
C MET A 1 11.55 1.30 1.98
N ILE A 2 10.25 1.57 1.88
CA ILE A 2 9.54 2.69 2.49
C ILE A 2 8.60 2.11 3.53
N VAL A 3 8.62 2.69 4.72
CA VAL A 3 7.67 2.39 5.80
C VAL A 3 6.92 3.68 6.06
N ASP A 4 5.65 3.71 5.67
CA ASP A 4 4.77 4.84 5.95
C ASP A 4 3.88 4.48 7.15
N CYS A 5 4.01 5.24 8.23
CA CYS A 5 3.18 5.10 9.43
C CYS A 5 2.11 6.21 9.52
N THR A 6 1.98 7.04 8.48
CA THR A 6 1.04 8.14 8.47
C THR A 6 -0.35 7.68 8.05
N SER A 7 -1.38 8.43 8.46
CA SER A 7 -2.75 8.26 7.99
C SER A 7 -3.08 9.25 6.86
N SER A 8 -2.06 9.71 6.12
CA SER A 8 -2.20 10.75 5.09
C SER A 8 -2.57 10.13 3.75
N GLN A 9 -3.57 10.71 3.08
CA GLN A 9 -3.96 10.27 1.74
C GLN A 9 -2.91 10.67 0.71
N ALA A 10 -2.35 11.87 0.83
CA ALA A 10 -1.35 12.37 -0.11
C ALA A 10 -0.07 11.51 -0.16
N VAL A 11 0.26 10.81 0.93
CA VAL A 11 1.38 9.87 0.97
C VAL A 11 0.96 8.53 0.34
N ALA A 12 -0.27 8.09 0.60
CA ALA A 12 -0.82 6.88 -0.01
C ALA A 12 -0.91 6.99 -1.55
N ASP A 13 -1.23 8.16 -2.09
CA ASP A 13 -1.34 8.41 -3.52
C ASP A 13 0.02 8.25 -4.25
N GLN A 14 1.14 8.37 -3.53
CA GLN A 14 2.50 8.21 -4.05
C GLN A 14 3.02 6.75 -3.97
N TYR A 15 2.28 5.83 -3.33
CA TYR A 15 2.73 4.44 -3.20
C TYR A 15 2.93 3.74 -4.55
N ALA A 16 2.09 4.05 -5.54
CA ALA A 16 2.19 3.47 -6.88
C ALA A 16 3.53 3.84 -7.52
N ASP A 17 3.94 5.10 -7.38
CA ASP A 17 5.21 5.60 -7.92
C ASP A 17 6.39 4.96 -7.19
N PHE A 18 6.33 4.87 -5.87
CA PHE A 18 7.38 4.17 -5.11
C PHE A 18 7.55 2.71 -5.51
N LEU A 19 6.46 1.99 -5.78
CA LEU A 19 6.52 0.62 -6.28
C LEU A 19 7.12 0.55 -7.69
N ARG A 20 6.79 1.51 -8.57
CA ARG A 20 7.35 1.61 -9.93
C ARG A 20 8.84 1.92 -9.94
N GLU A 21 9.28 2.81 -9.05
CA GLU A 21 10.69 3.13 -8.81
C GLU A 21 11.47 1.95 -8.17
N GLY A 22 10.78 0.88 -7.77
CA GLY A 22 11.39 -0.33 -7.25
C GLY A 22 11.55 -0.36 -5.73
N PHE A 23 10.84 0.51 -5.00
CA PHE A 23 10.79 0.45 -3.55
C PHE A 23 9.71 -0.52 -3.06
N HIS A 24 10.04 -1.27 -2.02
CA HIS A 24 9.03 -1.99 -1.23
C HIS A 24 8.27 -0.99 -0.36
N VAL A 25 6.94 -1.05 -0.35
CA VAL A 25 6.10 -0.16 0.47
C VAL A 25 5.43 -0.99 1.56
N VAL A 26 5.59 -0.54 2.81
CA VAL A 26 4.98 -1.11 4.01
C VAL A 26 4.16 -0.04 4.70
N THR A 27 2.88 -0.29 4.97
CA THR A 27 2.00 0.73 5.55
C THR A 27 0.83 0.14 6.36
N PRO A 28 0.48 0.66 7.54
CA PRO A 28 -0.77 0.32 8.23
C PRO A 28 -1.95 1.17 7.71
N ASN A 29 -1.72 2.04 6.72
CA ASN A 29 -2.70 3.00 6.26
C ASN A 29 -3.80 2.34 5.41
N LYS A 30 -4.93 2.04 6.06
CA LYS A 30 -6.15 1.53 5.40
C LYS A 30 -6.74 2.50 4.37
N LYS A 31 -6.33 3.79 4.38
CA LYS A 31 -6.90 4.78 3.45
C LYS A 31 -6.57 4.48 1.99
N ALA A 32 -5.43 3.88 1.71
CA ALA A 32 -5.08 3.41 0.37
C ALA A 32 -6.13 2.43 -0.21
N ASN A 33 -6.89 1.72 0.63
CA ASN A 33 -8.00 0.85 0.22
C ASN A 33 -9.37 1.55 0.14
N THR A 34 -9.55 2.71 0.79
CA THR A 34 -10.84 3.41 0.84
C THR A 34 -10.97 4.57 -0.14
N SER A 35 -9.88 5.06 -0.74
CA SER A 35 -9.93 6.20 -1.68
C SER A 35 -10.64 5.85 -2.98
N SER A 36 -10.34 4.68 -3.56
CA SER A 36 -11.03 4.10 -4.73
C SER A 36 -10.52 2.69 -5.00
N LEU A 37 -11.43 1.77 -5.30
CA LEU A 37 -11.09 0.38 -5.69
C LEU A 37 -10.13 0.37 -6.90
N ASP A 38 -10.27 1.32 -7.81
CA ASP A 38 -9.40 1.50 -8.97
C ASP A 38 -7.94 1.76 -8.59
N TYR A 39 -7.69 2.66 -7.63
CA TYR A 39 -6.34 2.95 -7.15
C TYR A 39 -5.72 1.72 -6.47
N TYR A 40 -6.52 0.96 -5.71
CA TYR A 40 -6.07 -0.31 -5.14
C TYR A 40 -5.64 -1.31 -6.22
N HIS A 41 -6.42 -1.44 -7.30
CA HIS A 41 -6.05 -2.29 -8.44
C HIS A 41 -4.76 -1.81 -9.11
N GLN A 42 -4.60 -0.50 -9.32
CA GLN A 42 -3.35 0.07 -9.85
C GLN A 42 -2.16 -0.25 -8.95
N LEU A 43 -2.32 -0.14 -7.62
CA LEU A 43 -1.26 -0.40 -6.66
C LEU A 43 -0.82 -1.87 -6.69
N ARG A 44 -1.79 -2.78 -6.72
CA ARG A 44 -1.55 -4.23 -6.81
C ARG A 44 -0.88 -4.59 -8.13
N HIS A 45 -1.30 -3.95 -9.23
CA HIS A 45 -0.68 -4.12 -10.53
C HIS A 45 0.76 -3.61 -10.52
N ALA A 46 1.02 -2.41 -10.00
CA ALA A 46 2.36 -1.83 -9.88
C ALA A 46 3.29 -2.71 -9.03
N ALA A 47 2.81 -3.24 -7.89
CA ALA A 47 3.56 -4.17 -7.05
C ALA A 47 3.89 -5.48 -7.79
N SER A 48 2.90 -6.05 -8.51
CA SER A 48 3.07 -7.28 -9.30
C SER A 48 4.07 -7.09 -10.44
N SER A 49 3.91 -6.04 -11.24
CA SER A 49 4.78 -5.74 -12.39
C SER A 49 6.22 -5.45 -11.98
N SER A 50 6.42 -4.76 -10.85
CA SER A 50 7.75 -4.43 -10.33
C SER A 50 8.41 -5.57 -9.53
N ARG A 51 7.69 -6.70 -9.31
CA ARG A 51 8.08 -7.77 -8.39
C ARG A 51 8.40 -7.24 -6.98
N ARG A 52 7.71 -6.18 -6.55
CA ARG A 52 7.89 -5.56 -5.24
C ARG A 52 6.78 -5.97 -4.29
N LYS A 53 7.16 -6.24 -3.05
CA LYS A 53 6.22 -6.47 -1.95
C LYS A 53 5.54 -5.15 -1.56
N PHE A 54 4.21 -5.12 -1.68
CA PHE A 54 3.33 -4.15 -1.04
C PHE A 54 2.70 -4.81 0.17
N LEU A 55 3.18 -4.47 1.36
CA LEU A 55 2.69 -4.98 2.64
C LEU A 55 1.79 -3.92 3.25
N TYR A 56 0.52 -4.24 3.42
CA TYR A 56 -0.39 -3.36 4.12
C TYR A 56 -1.00 -4.13 5.29
N ASP A 57 -0.85 -3.58 6.50
CA ASP A 57 -1.46 -4.16 7.69
C ASP A 57 -2.92 -3.70 7.74
N THR A 58 -3.78 -4.35 6.95
CA THR A 58 -5.21 -4.29 7.22
C THR A 58 -5.44 -5.09 8.47
N ASN A 59 -5.57 -4.39 9.60
CA ASN A 59 -6.25 -4.92 10.77
C ASN A 59 -7.65 -5.43 10.35
N VAL A 60 -7.69 -6.71 9.97
CA VAL A 60 -8.81 -7.64 9.92
C VAL A 60 -8.25 -8.90 10.56
N GLY A 61 -8.27 -8.90 11.90
CA GLY A 61 -7.65 -9.92 12.72
C GLY A 61 -7.24 -9.36 14.08
N ALA A 62 -8.17 -8.84 14.88
CA ALA A 62 -8.62 -9.65 16.00
C ALA A 62 -8.66 -11.16 15.66
N GLY A 63 -7.48 -11.76 15.61
CA GLY A 63 -7.20 -13.18 15.53
C GLY A 63 -6.13 -13.52 16.56
N CYS A 64 -6.22 -12.91 17.74
CA CYS A 64 -5.68 -13.54 18.93
C CYS A 64 -6.76 -14.50 19.44
N ARG A 65 -6.53 -15.79 19.19
CA ARG A 65 -7.34 -16.97 19.52
C ARG A 65 -8.66 -17.18 18.76
#